data_AF-A0A7X7SNL1-F1
#
_entry.id   AF-A0A7X7SNL1-F1
#
_cell.length_a   1.000
_cell.length_b   1.000
_cell.length_c   1.000
_cell.angle_alpha   90.00
_cell.angle_beta   90.00
_cell.angle_gamma   90.00
#
_symmetry.space_group_name_H-M   'P 1'
#
loop_
_entity.id
_entity.type
_entity.pdbx_description
1 polymer ?
#
loop_
_entity_poly.entity_id
_entity_poly.type
_entity_poly.pdbx_seq_one_letter_code
_entity_poly.pdbx_strand_id
1 'polypeptide(L)'
;MPAAKDGCVKPARGPLGVPGAEATTGAAAAAKEVASNVQARVGYPAPDFEVSAYFDGGFQNVKLSDYLGKWVILCFYPGDFTFV
;
A
#
# COMPACT_ATOMS: atom_id res chain seq x y z
N MET A 1 5.80 2.11 28.71
CA MET A 1 4.87 1.58 27.70
C MET A 1 5.00 2.44 26.45
N PRO A 2 5.67 1.99 25.38
CA PRO A 2 5.70 2.72 24.13
C PRO A 2 4.29 2.70 23.51
N ALA A 3 3.83 3.87 23.08
CA ALA A 3 2.48 4.09 22.57
C ALA A 3 2.25 3.34 21.25
N ALA A 4 1.15 2.59 21.19
CA ALA A 4 0.63 1.97 19.98
C ALA A 4 0.33 3.06 18.93
N LYS A 5 1.20 3.19 17.93
CA LYS A 5 0.94 3.95 16.70
C LYS A 5 0.46 3.00 15.58
N ASP A 6 -0.32 1.99 15.98
CA ASP A 6 -0.93 0.99 15.10
C ASP A 6 -2.20 1.58 14.47
N GLY A 7 -2.05 2.65 13.70
CA GLY A 7 -3.16 3.39 13.10
C GLY A 7 -3.30 3.08 11.61
N CYS A 8 -4.15 2.10 11.29
CA CYS A 8 -4.79 1.85 9.99
C CYS A 8 -3.97 2.22 8.74
N VAL A 9 -3.34 1.21 8.15
CA VAL A 9 -2.81 1.25 6.78
C VAL A 9 -3.91 1.72 5.83
N LYS A 10 -3.64 2.75 5.03
CA LYS A 10 -4.61 3.27 4.05
C LYS A 10 -4.40 2.56 2.71
N PRO A 11 -5.44 1.99 2.08
CA PRO A 11 -5.32 1.47 0.73
C PRO A 11 -4.93 2.62 -0.21
N ALA A 12 -3.95 2.38 -1.07
CA ALA A 12 -3.37 3.44 -1.87
C ALA A 12 -4.30 3.89 -3.01
N ARG A 13 -4.06 5.13 -3.46
CA ARG A 13 -4.89 5.82 -4.45
C ARG A 13 -4.37 5.54 -5.86
N GLY A 14 -4.73 4.37 -6.40
CA GLY A 14 -4.55 4.05 -7.82
C GLY A 14 -3.08 3.85 -8.28
N PRO A 15 -2.85 3.74 -9.60
CA PRO A 15 -1.53 3.45 -10.15
C PRO A 15 -0.57 4.64 -10.00
N LEU A 16 0.71 4.34 -9.77
CA LEU A 16 1.76 5.34 -9.60
C LEU A 16 1.92 6.20 -10.87
N GLY A 17 1.88 7.53 -10.73
CA GLY A 17 2.21 8.46 -11.82
C GLY A 17 1.05 9.06 -12.63
N VAL A 18 -0.20 9.00 -12.14
CA VAL A 18 -1.30 9.78 -12.73
C VAL A 18 -1.33 11.20 -12.13
N PRO A 19 -1.15 12.28 -12.91
CA PRO A 19 -1.32 13.63 -12.40
C PRO A 19 -2.82 13.96 -12.25
N GLY A 20 -3.29 14.12 -11.01
CA GLY A 20 -4.56 14.79 -10.68
C GLY A 20 -5.53 14.01 -9.81
N ALA A 21 -5.36 14.09 -8.49
CA ALA A 21 -6.47 14.06 -7.53
C ALA A 21 -6.04 14.82 -6.27
N GLU A 22 -5.95 16.14 -6.43
CA GLU A 22 -5.77 17.10 -5.35
C GLU A 22 -6.88 16.94 -4.30
N ALA A 23 -6.52 17.21 -3.05
CA ALA A 23 -7.39 17.06 -1.91
C ALA A 23 -8.48 18.14 -1.89
N THR A 24 -9.74 17.71 -1.73
CA THR A 24 -10.82 18.56 -1.20
C THR A 24 -11.49 17.85 -0.03
N THR A 25 -11.49 18.55 1.11
CA THR A 25 -12.12 18.20 2.38
C THR A 25 -13.65 18.25 2.25
N GLY A 26 -14.37 17.27 2.82
CA GLY A 26 -15.80 17.42 3.12
C GLY A 26 -16.65 16.15 3.08
N ALA A 27 -16.96 15.64 4.27
CA ALA A 27 -18.20 14.96 4.71
C ALA A 27 -18.89 13.87 3.86
N ALA A 28 -18.95 12.69 4.49
CA ALA A 28 -20.06 11.73 4.57
C ALA A 28 -20.67 11.09 3.29
N ALA A 29 -20.85 9.77 3.44
CA ALA A 29 -21.76 8.87 2.73
C ALA A 29 -21.19 8.03 1.59
N ALA A 30 -21.64 6.77 1.63
CA ALA A 30 -21.43 5.67 0.69
C ALA A 30 -20.04 5.01 0.74
N ALA A 31 -19.95 3.98 1.59
CA ALA A 31 -19.25 2.77 1.22
C ALA A 31 -19.83 2.24 -0.11
N LYS A 32 -19.33 2.78 -1.23
CA LYS A 32 -19.23 2.00 -2.45
C LYS A 32 -17.90 1.29 -2.34
N GLU A 33 -17.99 -0.03 -2.30
CA GLU A 33 -16.93 -0.94 -2.65
C GLU A 33 -16.35 -0.49 -4.00
N VAL A 34 -15.34 0.36 -3.97
CA VAL A 34 -14.47 0.57 -5.12
C VAL A 34 -13.42 -0.53 -4.98
N ALA A 35 -13.85 -1.75 -5.26
CA ALA A 35 -12.98 -2.70 -5.94
C ALA A 35 -12.70 -2.10 -7.32
N SER A 36 -11.91 -1.02 -7.36
CA SER A 36 -11.13 -0.72 -8.55
C SER A 36 -10.29 -1.97 -8.72
N ASN A 37 -10.63 -2.78 -9.71
CA ASN A 37 -9.83 -3.92 -10.17
C ASN A 37 -8.47 -3.39 -10.66
N VAL A 38 -7.64 -2.94 -9.73
CA VAL A 38 -6.28 -2.50 -9.97
C VAL A 38 -5.46 -3.77 -10.07
N GLN A 39 -5.41 -4.32 -11.28
CA GLN A 39 -4.60 -5.48 -11.61
C GLN A 39 -3.19 -5.02 -11.96
N ALA A 40 -2.19 -5.65 -11.37
CA ALA A 40 -0.80 -5.45 -11.78
C ALA A 40 -0.62 -5.97 -13.22
N ARG A 41 -0.09 -5.12 -14.12
CA ARG A 41 0.14 -5.46 -15.53
C ARG A 41 1.58 -5.11 -15.91
N VAL A 42 2.23 -6.02 -16.62
CA VAL A 42 3.61 -5.81 -17.12
C VAL A 42 3.64 -4.60 -18.05
N GLY A 43 4.64 -3.74 -17.89
CA GLY A 43 4.82 -2.52 -18.69
C GLY A 43 3.96 -1.32 -18.26
N TYR A 44 3.10 -1.49 -17.25
CA TYR A 44 2.33 -0.40 -16.64
C TYR A 44 2.91 -0.04 -15.27
N PRO A 45 2.66 1.18 -14.77
CA PRO A 45 3.03 1.53 -13.41
C PRO A 45 2.41 0.56 -12.40
N ALA A 46 3.22 0.14 -11.43
CA ALA A 46 2.77 -0.75 -10.37
C ALA A 46 1.64 -0.06 -9.57
N PRO A 47 0.65 -0.84 -9.09
CA PRO A 47 -0.32 -0.35 -8.12
C PRO A 47 0.42 0.15 -6.87
N ASP A 48 0.13 1.38 -6.45
CA ASP A 48 0.64 1.84 -5.17
C ASP A 48 0.00 1.00 -4.07
N PHE A 49 0.73 0.77 -2.99
CA PHE A 49 0.21 0.17 -1.78
C PHE A 49 1.00 0.67 -0.59
N GLU A 50 0.34 0.64 0.56
CA GLU A 50 0.92 0.93 1.86
C GLU A 50 0.70 -0.33 2.70
N VAL A 51 1.71 -0.77 3.44
CA VAL A 51 1.63 -1.93 4.34
C VAL A 51 2.47 -1.69 5.59
N SER A 52 2.02 -2.22 6.72
CA SER A 52 2.88 -2.34 7.91
C SER A 52 3.83 -3.52 7.70
N ALA A 53 5.13 -3.26 7.76
CA ALA A 53 6.17 -4.26 7.60
C ALA A 53 7.06 -4.28 8.85
N TYR A 54 7.57 -5.46 9.19
CA TYR A 54 8.58 -5.61 10.22
C TYR A 54 9.97 -5.46 9.61
N PHE A 55 10.73 -4.47 10.06
CA PHE A 55 12.08 -4.16 9.57
C PHE A 55 12.96 -3.73 10.75
N ASP A 56 14.20 -4.22 10.78
CA ASP A 56 15.23 -3.89 11.78
C ASP A 56 14.75 -3.93 13.25
N GLY A 57 13.95 -4.93 13.60
CA GLY A 57 13.48 -5.13 14.98
C GLY A 57 12.20 -4.35 15.35
N GLY A 58 11.56 -3.67 14.40
CA GLY A 58 10.34 -2.90 14.66
C GLY A 58 9.32 -2.93 13.52
N PHE A 59 8.10 -2.48 13.80
CA PHE A 59 7.08 -2.26 12.79
C PHE A 59 7.21 -0.85 12.20
N GLN A 60 7.23 -0.77 10.88
CA GLN A 60 7.23 0.48 10.15
C GLN A 60 6.23 0.41 9.01
N ASN A 61 5.63 1.55 8.70
CA ASN A 61 4.72 1.66 7.57
C ASN A 61 5.53 1.89 6.29
N VAL A 62 5.32 1.05 5.29
CA VAL A 62 6.10 1.03 4.06
C VAL A 62 5.16 1.28 2.89
N LYS A 63 5.53 2.24 2.03
CA LYS A 63 4.76 2.57 0.84
C LYS A 63 5.58 2.32 -0.42
N LEU A 64 4.97 1.76 -1.46
CA LEU A 64 5.67 1.50 -2.72
C LEU A 64 6.19 2.80 -3.36
N SER A 65 5.43 3.89 -3.25
CA SER A 65 5.84 5.24 -3.68
C SER A 65 7.18 5.72 -3.12
N ASP A 66 7.58 5.29 -1.92
CA ASP A 66 8.82 5.76 -1.28
C ASP A 66 10.09 5.21 -1.95
N TYR A 67 9.93 4.18 -2.80
CA TYR A 67 11.02 3.52 -3.52
C TYR A 67 11.11 3.93 -4.99
N LEU A 68 10.41 4.99 -5.42
CA LEU A 68 10.55 5.52 -6.77
C LEU A 68 12.02 5.85 -7.08
N GLY A 69 12.46 5.46 -8.28
CA GLY A 69 13.85 5.62 -8.72
C GLY A 69 14.81 4.51 -8.26
N LYS A 70 14.33 3.53 -7.48
CA LYS A 70 15.06 2.31 -7.14
C LYS A 70 14.38 1.10 -7.79
N TRP A 71 15.17 0.08 -8.10
CA TRP A 71 14.60 -1.22 -8.47
C TRP A 71 14.05 -1.90 -7.22
N VAL A 72 12.80 -2.37 -7.31
CA VAL A 72 12.10 -3.05 -6.21
C VAL A 72 11.66 -4.43 -6.72
N ILE A 73 11.93 -5.45 -5.91
CA ILE A 73 11.41 -6.81 -6.12
C ILE A 73 10.36 -7.06 -5.04
N LEU A 74 9.15 -7.41 -5.44
CA LEU A 74 8.05 -7.74 -4.55
C LEU A 74 7.69 -9.23 -4.70
N CYS A 75 7.79 -9.99 -3.62
CA CYS A 75 7.49 -11.42 -3.60
C CYS A 75 6.27 -11.66 -2.70
N PHE A 76 5.27 -12.37 -3.22
CA PHE A 76 4.16 -12.88 -2.43
C PHE A 76 4.43 -14.36 -2.10
N TYR A 77 4.21 -14.73 -0.85
CA TYR A 77 4.31 -16.12 -0.39
C TYR A 77 3.03 -16.47 0.40
N PRO A 78 2.64 -17.75 0.46
CA PRO A 78 1.30 -18.15 0.89
C PRO A 78 1.06 -18.05 2.40
N GLY A 79 2.10 -18.17 3.23
CA GLY A 79 1.97 -18.04 4.67
C GLY A 79 3.25 -18.39 5.42
N ASP A 80 3.32 -17.91 6.65
CA ASP A 80 4.44 -18.13 7.58
C ASP A 80 4.22 -19.46 8.32
N PHE A 81 5.30 -20.18 8.63
CA PHE A 81 5.27 -21.46 9.36
C PHE A 81 4.36 -22.54 8.76
N THR A 82 4.20 -22.55 7.43
CA THR A 82 3.53 -23.64 6.73
C THR A 82 4.45 -24.85 6.58
N PHE A 83 3.87 -26.06 6.47
CA PHE A 83 4.63 -27.31 6.38
C PHE A 83 5.41 -27.43 5.07
N VAL A 84 6.63 -27.97 5.15
CA VAL A 84 7.43 -28.48 4.02
C VAL A 84 7.25 -29.98 3.87
#